data_AF-A0A9W9ZUZ5-F1
#
_entry.id   AF-A0A9W9ZUZ5-F1
#
_cell.length_a   1.000
_cell.length_b   1.000
_cell.length_c   1.000
_cell.angle_alpha   90.00
_cell.angle_beta   90.00
_cell.angle_gamma   90.00
#
_symmetry.space_group_name_H-M   'P 1'
#
loop_
_entity.id
_entity.type
_entity.pdbx_description
1 polymer ?
#
loop_
_entity_poly.entity_id
_entity_poly.type
_entity_poly.pdbx_seq_one_letter_code
_entity_poly.pdbx_strand_id
1 'polypeptide(L)'
;IGGGLLRLKDTGSQCGESRGSYQRNQGSSTEINSNNWKDQNAYVTYDDLLRDVLVSKEVTINWLMEQKLIASKQECERCSNDMVLVKCEDRSDGFRWECRKQVSGRRHKFTVSIRKGSWSEESNLTIEEVLKIYVLVEKWPCIL
;
A
#
# COMPACT_ATOMS: atom_id res chain seq x y z
N ILE A 1 -47.29 -58.95 -2.73
CA ILE A 1 -46.09 -59.01 -1.86
C ILE A 1 -44.91 -58.76 -2.79
N GLY A 2 -44.35 -57.56 -2.96
CA GLY A 2 -44.10 -56.50 -2.00
C GLY A 2 -42.61 -56.50 -1.67
N GLY A 3 -41.85 -55.55 -2.24
CA GLY A 3 -40.45 -55.26 -1.91
C GLY A 3 -39.46 -55.60 -3.04
N GLY A 4 -38.54 -54.74 -3.46
CA GLY A 4 -38.19 -53.40 -3.01
C GLY A 4 -37.08 -52.88 -3.91
N LEU A 5 -37.31 -51.70 -4.48
CA LEU A 5 -36.45 -50.94 -5.38
C LEU A 5 -35.11 -50.60 -4.70
N LEU A 6 -33.99 -51.09 -5.25
CA LEU A 6 -32.66 -50.55 -4.95
C LEU A 6 -32.57 -49.16 -5.58
N ARG A 7 -32.67 -48.11 -4.75
CA ARG A 7 -32.22 -46.76 -5.11
C ARG A 7 -31.04 -46.42 -4.20
N LEU A 8 -29.82 -46.63 -4.68
CA LEU A 8 -28.69 -45.88 -4.14
C LEU A 8 -29.01 -44.40 -4.37
N LYS A 9 -29.10 -43.65 -3.27
CA LYS A 9 -29.11 -42.18 -3.33
C LYS A 9 -27.66 -41.76 -3.54
N ASP A 10 -27.34 -41.38 -4.77
CA ASP A 10 -26.17 -40.56 -5.03
C ASP A 10 -26.40 -39.19 -4.37
N THR A 11 -25.91 -39.03 -3.14
CA THR A 11 -25.73 -37.70 -2.54
C THR A 11 -24.43 -37.13 -3.09
N GLY A 12 -24.43 -36.81 -4.39
CA GLY A 12 -23.51 -35.84 -4.93
C GLY A 12 -23.90 -34.49 -4.37
N SER A 13 -23.02 -33.83 -3.62
CA SER A 13 -23.18 -32.43 -3.28
C SER A 13 -23.26 -31.65 -4.59
N GLN A 14 -24.47 -31.20 -4.93
CA GLN A 14 -24.70 -30.27 -6.03
C GLN A 14 -24.16 -28.91 -5.60
N CYS A 15 -22.85 -28.69 -5.75
CA CYS A 15 -22.35 -27.35 -5.94
C CYS A 15 -22.92 -26.87 -7.27
N GLY A 16 -24.04 -26.15 -7.21
CA GLY A 16 -24.52 -25.43 -8.37
C GLY A 16 -23.36 -24.59 -8.89
N GLU A 17 -23.07 -24.70 -10.18
CA GLU A 17 -22.20 -23.76 -10.89
C GLU A 17 -22.86 -22.38 -10.81
N SER A 18 -22.67 -21.70 -9.68
CA SER A 18 -22.81 -20.26 -9.64
C SER A 18 -21.70 -19.75 -10.54
N ARG A 19 -22.08 -19.30 -11.74
CA ARG A 19 -21.29 -18.34 -12.50
C ARG A 19 -21.17 -17.10 -11.62
N GLY A 20 -20.19 -17.11 -10.73
CA GLY A 20 -19.85 -15.97 -9.91
C GLY A 20 -19.66 -14.78 -10.84
N SER A 21 -20.30 -13.66 -10.53
CA SER A 21 -20.18 -12.40 -11.27
C SER A 21 -18.77 -11.80 -11.20
N TYR A 22 -17.83 -12.46 -10.51
CA TYR A 22 -16.41 -12.14 -10.51
C TYR A 22 -15.76 -12.57 -11.83
N GLN A 23 -16.14 -11.92 -12.93
CA GLN A 23 -15.32 -11.92 -14.13
C GLN A 23 -14.04 -11.16 -13.80
N ARG A 24 -12.99 -11.87 -13.38
CA ARG A 24 -11.63 -11.32 -13.38
C ARG A 24 -11.29 -11.08 -14.84
N ASN A 25 -11.35 -9.82 -15.26
CA ASN A 25 -10.93 -9.40 -16.59
C ASN A 25 -9.46 -9.82 -16.76
N GLN A 26 -9.22 -10.93 -17.47
CA GLN A 26 -7.89 -11.30 -17.92
C GLN A 26 -7.56 -10.42 -19.11
N GLY A 27 -7.30 -9.14 -18.81
CA GLY A 27 -6.62 -8.25 -19.72
C GLY A 27 -5.24 -8.84 -19.98
N SER A 28 -5.08 -9.36 -21.20
CA SER A 28 -3.84 -9.59 -21.93
C SER A 28 -2.56 -9.19 -21.19
N SER A 29 -1.69 -10.17 -20.97
CA SER A 29 -0.32 -10.03 -20.45
C SER A 29 0.62 -9.39 -21.48
N THR A 30 0.22 -8.25 -22.03
CA THR A 30 1.02 -7.49 -22.98
C THR A 30 0.71 -6.01 -22.77
N GLU A 31 1.75 -5.25 -22.44
CA GLU A 31 1.78 -3.80 -22.22
C GLU A 31 1.52 -3.34 -20.76
N ILE A 32 2.62 -3.16 -20.03
CA ILE A 32 2.68 -2.31 -18.84
C ILE A 32 2.40 -0.88 -19.32
N ASN A 33 1.13 -0.49 -19.37
CA ASN A 33 0.75 0.90 -19.58
C ASN A 33 0.60 1.56 -18.21
N SER A 34 1.60 2.37 -17.85
CA SER A 34 1.54 3.29 -16.74
C SER A 34 0.31 4.21 -16.87
N ASN A 35 -0.29 4.57 -15.73
CA ASN A 35 -1.19 5.72 -15.52
C ASN A 35 -2.71 5.50 -15.39
N ASN A 36 -3.18 4.46 -14.67
CA ASN A 36 -4.59 4.41 -14.22
C ASN A 36 -4.80 4.49 -12.69
N TRP A 37 -3.90 5.18 -11.97
CA TRP A 37 -4.12 5.56 -10.56
C TRP A 37 -4.55 7.02 -10.38
N LYS A 38 -4.71 7.77 -11.49
CA LYS A 38 -5.07 9.20 -11.48
C LYS A 38 -6.57 9.44 -11.33
N ASP A 39 -7.38 8.41 -11.52
CA ASP A 39 -8.81 8.47 -11.28
C ASP A 39 -9.06 8.31 -9.78
N GLN A 40 -9.40 9.41 -9.10
CA GLN A 40 -9.69 9.42 -7.66
C GLN A 40 -10.81 8.45 -7.25
N ASN A 41 -11.63 8.03 -8.22
CA ASN A 41 -12.77 7.15 -8.05
C ASN A 41 -12.51 5.68 -8.47
N ALA A 42 -11.31 5.35 -8.95
CA ALA A 42 -10.96 3.97 -9.22
C ALA A 42 -10.89 3.19 -7.90
N TYR A 43 -11.59 2.06 -7.84
CA TYR A 43 -11.51 1.14 -6.70
C TYR A 43 -10.14 0.45 -6.75
N VAL A 44 -9.26 0.79 -5.82
CA VAL A 44 -7.94 0.19 -5.70
C VAL A 44 -8.04 -0.96 -4.70
N THR A 45 -7.76 -2.18 -5.16
CA THR A 45 -7.71 -3.34 -4.27
C THR A 45 -6.35 -3.42 -3.59
N TYR A 46 -6.28 -4.16 -2.49
CA TYR A 46 -5.01 -4.45 -1.84
C TYR A 46 -4.05 -5.25 -2.76
N ASP A 47 -4.58 -6.13 -3.62
CA ASP A 47 -3.80 -6.89 -4.60
C ASP A 47 -3.14 -5.98 -5.64
N ASP A 48 -3.79 -4.88 -6.02
CA ASP A 48 -3.23 -3.88 -6.94
C ASP A 48 -2.06 -3.14 -6.29
N LEU A 49 -2.20 -2.76 -5.01
CA LEU A 49 -1.11 -2.14 -4.25
C LEU A 49 0.09 -3.08 -4.08
N LEU A 50 -0.16 -4.37 -3.84
CA LEU A 50 0.91 -5.36 -3.76
C LEU A 50 1.70 -5.45 -5.07
N ARG A 51 0.99 -5.43 -6.20
CA ARG A 51 1.59 -5.56 -7.53
C ARG A 51 2.34 -4.31 -7.98
N ASP A 52 1.80 -3.14 -7.68
CA ASP A 52 2.24 -1.90 -8.34
C ASP A 52 2.99 -0.95 -7.40
N VAL A 53 2.65 -0.95 -6.11
CA VAL A 53 3.19 0.00 -5.12
C VAL A 53 4.28 -0.64 -4.26
N LEU A 54 4.11 -1.89 -3.85
CA LEU A 54 5.04 -2.62 -2.98
C LEU A 54 6.20 -3.32 -3.73
N VAL A 55 6.40 -3.00 -5.01
CA VAL A 55 7.47 -3.57 -5.85
C VAL A 55 8.86 -3.23 -5.32
N SER A 56 9.05 -1.99 -4.89
CA SER A 56 10.31 -1.52 -4.30
C SER A 56 10.04 -0.41 -3.31
N LYS A 57 10.92 -0.27 -2.30
CA LYS A 57 10.78 0.78 -1.29
C LYS A 57 10.73 2.19 -1.92
N GLU A 58 11.49 2.44 -2.99
CA GLU A 58 11.46 3.73 -3.70
C GLU A 58 10.09 4.03 -4.30
N VAL A 59 9.51 3.08 -5.02
CA VAL A 59 8.18 3.21 -5.61
C VAL A 59 7.14 3.41 -4.52
N THR A 60 7.23 2.63 -3.45
CA THR A 60 6.33 2.75 -2.31
C THR A 60 6.41 4.14 -1.66
N ILE A 61 7.60 4.66 -1.37
CA ILE A 61 7.76 5.97 -0.74
C ILE A 61 7.23 7.09 -1.63
N ASN A 62 7.54 7.06 -2.92
CA ASN A 62 7.03 8.07 -3.85
C ASN A 62 5.50 8.04 -3.91
N TRP A 63 4.90 6.86 -4.00
CA TRP A 63 3.45 6.70 -3.99
C TRP A 63 2.81 7.21 -2.69
N LEU A 64 3.41 6.91 -1.53
CA LEU A 64 2.93 7.41 -0.24
C LEU A 64 2.96 8.95 -0.16
N MET A 65 3.98 9.58 -0.75
CA MET A 65 4.05 11.06 -0.85
C MET A 65 2.97 11.62 -1.76
N GLU A 66 2.70 10.98 -2.91
CA GLU A 66 1.64 11.38 -3.84
C GLU A 66 0.25 11.29 -3.21
N GLN A 67 -0.01 10.22 -2.45
CA GLN A 67 -1.24 10.04 -1.67
C GLN A 67 -1.29 10.90 -0.40
N LYS A 68 -0.27 11.70 -0.13
CA LYS A 68 -0.15 12.56 1.07
C LYS A 68 -0.23 11.78 2.39
N LEU A 69 0.16 10.51 2.37
CA LEU A 69 0.23 9.66 3.57
C LEU A 69 1.50 9.94 4.37
N ILE A 70 2.55 10.43 3.70
CA ILE A 70 3.76 10.98 4.31
C ILE A 70 4.10 12.31 3.66
N ALA A 71 4.93 13.11 4.33
CA ALA A 71 5.35 14.39 3.79
C ALA A 71 6.26 14.21 2.56
N SER A 72 6.04 15.00 1.52
CA SER A 72 6.90 15.04 0.32
C SER A 72 8.13 15.94 0.47
N LYS A 73 8.14 16.80 1.50
CA LYS A 73 9.23 17.69 1.88
C LYS A 73 9.31 17.76 3.40
N GLN A 74 10.50 17.98 3.92
CA GLN A 74 10.73 18.17 5.35
C GLN A 74 11.75 19.27 5.58
N GLU A 75 11.54 20.05 6.62
CA GLU A 75 12.46 21.09 7.07
C GLU A 75 13.15 20.65 8.36
N CYS A 76 14.43 21.01 8.49
CA CYS A 76 15.17 20.72 9.71
C CYS A 76 14.72 21.66 10.84
N GLU A 77 14.11 21.09 11.88
CA GLU A 77 13.63 21.83 13.08
C GLU A 77 14.70 22.73 13.74
N ARG A 78 15.98 22.42 13.53
CA ARG A 78 17.09 23.16 14.14
C ARG A 78 17.68 24.27 13.28
N CYS A 79 17.50 24.24 11.96
CA CYS A 79 18.14 25.23 11.07
C CYS A 79 17.29 25.70 9.90
N SER A 80 16.03 25.22 9.83
CA SER A 80 14.99 25.57 8.87
C SER A 80 15.40 25.41 7.41
N ASN A 81 16.40 24.57 7.14
CA ASN A 81 16.76 24.19 5.78
C ASN A 81 16.00 22.93 5.37
N ASP A 82 15.70 22.84 4.09
CA ASP A 82 15.19 21.63 3.45
C ASP A 82 16.10 20.44 3.74
N MET A 83 15.45 19.35 4.15
CA MET A 83 16.06 18.04 4.33
C MET A 83 16.00 17.26 3.02
N VAL A 84 16.92 16.33 2.85
CA VAL A 84 16.92 15.42 1.71
C VAL A 84 16.50 14.02 2.14
N LEU A 85 15.79 13.32 1.27
CA LEU A 85 15.44 11.93 1.47
C LEU A 85 16.67 11.06 1.17
N VAL A 86 17.05 10.18 2.10
CA VAL A 86 18.24 9.33 1.98
C VAL A 86 17.86 7.88 2.27
N LYS A 87 18.34 6.96 1.42
CA LYS A 87 18.24 5.52 1.62
C LYS A 87 19.03 5.10 2.86
N CYS A 88 18.49 4.16 3.63
CA CYS A 88 19.16 3.64 4.80
C CYS A 88 18.75 2.18 5.08
N GLU A 89 19.68 1.37 5.60
CA GLU A 89 19.44 -0.05 5.89
C GLU A 89 19.09 -0.29 7.36
N ASP A 90 19.36 0.69 8.22
CA ASP A 90 19.11 0.68 9.66
C ASP A 90 17.63 0.82 10.04
N ARG A 91 16.74 1.01 9.06
CA ARG A 91 15.30 1.21 9.27
C ARG A 91 14.48 0.28 8.38
N SER A 92 13.38 -0.26 8.92
CA SER A 92 12.42 -1.07 8.18
C SER A 92 11.92 -0.37 6.92
N ASP A 93 11.57 0.91 7.06
CA ASP A 93 11.09 1.78 5.98
C ASP A 93 12.12 2.00 4.86
N GLY A 94 13.41 1.80 5.14
CA GLY A 94 14.50 1.92 4.16
C GLY A 94 14.91 3.35 3.79
N PHE A 95 14.27 4.36 4.39
CA PHE A 95 14.53 5.77 4.11
C PHE A 95 14.46 6.62 5.38
N ARG A 96 15.11 7.78 5.33
CA ARG A 96 15.01 8.85 6.34
C ARG A 96 15.19 10.21 5.71
N TRP A 97 14.67 11.24 6.38
CA TRP A 97 15.04 12.62 6.06
C TRP A 97 16.35 12.98 6.76
N GLU A 98 17.26 13.61 6.03
CA GLU A 98 18.58 14.01 6.55
C GLU A 98 18.86 15.49 6.23
N CYS A 99 19.22 16.25 7.26
CA CYS A 99 19.73 17.60 7.08
C CYS A 99 21.19 17.54 6.59
N ARG A 100 21.50 18.25 5.50
CA ARG A 100 22.87 18.34 4.96
C ARG A 100 23.53 19.70 5.14
N LYS A 101 22.89 20.62 5.88
CA LYS A 101 23.46 21.95 6.15
C LYS A 101 24.79 21.82 6.90
N GLN A 102 25.76 22.64 6.52
CA GLN A 102 26.98 22.83 7.27
C GLN A 102 26.90 24.13 8.04
N VAL A 103 27.29 24.10 9.32
CA VAL A 103 27.38 25.28 10.18
C VAL A 103 28.82 25.36 10.68
N SER A 104 29.50 26.46 10.37
CA SER A 104 30.92 26.68 10.75
C SER A 104 31.84 25.52 10.37
N GLY A 105 31.65 24.97 9.16
CA GLY A 105 32.46 23.87 8.62
C GLY A 105 32.13 22.47 9.18
N ARG A 106 31.17 22.34 10.10
CA ARG A 106 30.71 21.04 10.63
C ARG A 106 29.35 20.67 10.07
N ARG A 107 29.17 19.38 9.71
CA ARG A 107 27.87 18.86 9.26
C ARG A 107 26.89 18.83 10.43
N HIS A 108 25.72 19.39 10.19
CA HIS A 108 24.57 19.25 11.06
C HIS A 108 24.02 17.82 10.93
N LYS A 109 24.42 16.91 11.83
CA LYS A 109 23.85 15.55 11.86
C LYS A 109 22.48 15.58 12.52
N PHE A 110 21.44 15.80 11.73
CA PHE A 110 20.05 15.71 12.17
C PHE A 110 19.25 14.92 11.15
N THR A 111 18.50 13.94 11.65
CA THR A 111 17.71 13.01 10.85
C THR A 111 16.35 12.81 11.48
N VAL A 112 15.31 12.70 10.68
CA VAL A 112 13.96 12.37 11.16
C VAL A 112 13.38 11.21 10.35
N SER A 113 12.37 10.54 10.92
CA SER A 113 11.63 9.49 10.24
C SER A 113 10.94 10.04 8.99
N ILE A 114 10.80 9.24 7.94
CA ILE A 114 9.96 9.61 6.79
C ILE A 114 8.49 9.83 7.16
N ARG A 115 8.07 9.22 8.27
CA ARG A 115 6.70 9.30 8.80
C ARG A 115 6.45 10.55 9.64
N LYS A 116 7.45 11.43 9.82
CA LYS A 116 7.30 12.67 10.59
C LYS A 116 6.14 13.50 10.04
N GLY A 117 5.20 13.89 10.90
CA GLY A 117 3.99 14.64 10.57
C GLY A 117 2.87 13.80 9.96
N SER A 118 3.01 12.46 9.89
CA SER A 118 1.92 11.56 9.44
C SER A 118 1.18 10.96 10.63
N TRP A 119 -0.03 10.45 10.39
CA TRP A 119 -0.81 9.72 11.39
C TRP A 119 -0.11 8.44 11.88
N SER A 120 0.84 7.90 11.10
CA SER A 120 1.60 6.69 11.43
C SER A 120 2.98 6.97 12.06
N GLU A 121 3.28 8.23 12.43
CA GLU A 121 4.62 8.67 12.89
C GLU A 121 5.19 7.80 14.03
N GLU A 122 4.38 7.55 15.05
CA GLU A 122 4.79 6.86 16.28
C GLU A 122 4.28 5.40 16.34
N SER A 123 3.79 4.89 15.21
CA SER A 123 3.26 3.54 15.12
C SER A 123 4.38 2.52 14.84
N ASN A 124 4.25 1.31 15.38
CA ASN A 124 5.10 0.18 15.01
C ASN A 124 4.59 -0.55 13.76
N LEU A 125 3.80 0.12 12.91
CA LEU A 125 3.20 -0.47 11.72
C LEU A 125 4.23 -0.53 10.58
N THR A 126 4.28 -1.68 9.93
CA THR A 126 4.95 -1.83 8.64
C THR A 126 4.27 -0.96 7.58
N ILE A 127 5.00 -0.62 6.51
CA ILE A 127 4.41 0.13 5.40
C ILE A 127 3.22 -0.64 4.79
N GLU A 128 3.33 -1.98 4.73
CA GLU A 128 2.25 -2.85 4.25
C GLU A 128 0.98 -2.71 5.11
N GLU A 129 1.10 -2.69 6.44
CA GLU A 129 -0.04 -2.49 7.34
C GLU A 129 -0.63 -1.08 7.20
N VAL A 130 0.20 -0.05 7.03
CA VAL A 130 -0.27 1.31 6.74
C VAL A 130 -1.11 1.33 5.46
N LEU A 131 -0.68 0.64 4.42
CA LEU A 131 -1.44 0.54 3.17
C LEU A 131 -2.77 -0.22 3.35
N LYS A 132 -2.78 -1.31 4.13
CA LYS A 132 -4.02 -2.04 4.45
C LYS A 132 -5.02 -1.12 5.14
N ILE A 133 -4.57 -0.38 6.17
CA ILE A 133 -5.43 0.56 6.91
C ILE A 133 -5.92 1.67 5.99
N TYR A 134 -5.06 2.22 5.14
CA TYR A 134 -5.44 3.26 4.17
C TYR A 134 -6.57 2.78 3.24
N VAL A 135 -6.44 1.59 2.64
CA VAL A 135 -7.49 1.02 1.79
C VAL A 135 -8.78 0.80 2.58
N LEU A 136 -8.68 0.27 3.81
CA LEU A 136 -9.84 0.01 4.66
C LEU A 136 -10.57 1.29 5.13
N VAL A 137 -9.87 2.40 5.33
CA VAL A 137 -10.47 3.64 5.86
C VAL A 137 -10.97 4.54 4.75
N GLU A 138 -10.18 4.77 3.69
CA GLU A 138 -10.47 5.78 2.67
C GLU A 138 -11.27 5.20 1.49
N LYS A 139 -11.20 3.89 1.26
CA LYS A 139 -11.81 3.23 0.09
C LYS A 139 -12.97 2.30 0.43
N TRP A 140 -13.38 2.22 1.70
CA TRP A 140 -14.62 1.58 2.13
C TRP A 140 -15.65 2.61 2.65
N PRO A 141 -16.32 3.38 1.78
CA PRO A 141 -17.51 4.15 2.15
C PRO A 141 -18.75 3.25 2.25
N CYS A 142 -18.63 2.04 2.81
CA CYS A 142 -19.74 1.09 2.95
C CYS A 142 -19.80 0.52 4.36
N ILE A 143 -19.98 1.40 5.36
CA ILE A 143 -20.77 1.23 6.59
C ILE A 143 -20.87 2.65 7.17
N LEU A 144 -21.83 3.45 6.70
CA LEU A 144 -22.58 4.48 7.44
C LEU A 144 -23.80 4.87 6.59
#